data_AF-A0A961XQ84-F1
#
_entry.id   AF-A0A961XQ84-F1
#
_cell.length_a   1.000
_cell.length_b   1.000
_cell.length_c   1.000
_cell.angle_alpha   90.00
_cell.angle_beta   90.00
_cell.angle_gamma   90.00
#
_symmetry.space_group_name_H-M   'P 1'
#
loop_
_entity.id
_entity.type
_entity.pdbx_description
1 polymer ?
#
loop_
_entity_poly.entity_id
_entity_poly.type
_entity_poly.pdbx_seq_one_letter_code
_entity_poly.pdbx_strand_id
1 'polypeptide(L)'
;MTKKAQSKTDRDVLRIAIAQLNPTVGDVAGNLALARNARADAARMQADLIVFTELFISGYPPEDLVLKPAFVEECMEAVEALAADTADGGPGVLIGS
;
A
#
# COMPACT_ATOMS: atom_id res chain seq x y z
N MET A 1 25.26 -25.53 19.22
CA MET A 1 25.20 -24.82 17.92
C MET A 1 24.05 -23.83 17.97
N THR A 2 24.34 -22.58 18.34
CA THR A 2 23.36 -21.49 18.41
C THR A 2 23.16 -20.93 17.00
N LYS A 3 21.95 -21.07 16.43
CA LYS A 3 21.59 -20.36 15.19
C LYS A 3 21.66 -18.86 15.48
N LYS A 4 22.63 -18.16 14.88
CA LYS A 4 22.60 -16.69 14.81
C LYS A 4 21.32 -16.31 14.08
N ALA A 5 20.52 -15.42 14.67
CA ALA A 5 19.44 -14.76 13.94
C ALA A 5 20.06 -13.98 12.77
N GLN A 6 19.56 -14.23 11.56
CA GLN A 6 20.02 -13.53 10.36
C GLN A 6 19.64 -12.04 10.49
N SER A 7 20.62 -11.15 10.39
CA SER A 7 20.41 -9.70 10.39
C SER A 7 19.63 -9.25 9.14
N LYS A 8 18.68 -8.31 9.28
CA LYS A 8 17.86 -7.77 8.18
C LYS A 8 18.72 -7.08 7.09
N THR A 9 19.97 -6.71 7.41
CA THR A 9 20.90 -5.94 6.58
C THR A 9 21.76 -6.74 5.60
N ASP A 10 21.77 -8.09 5.65
CA ASP A 10 22.65 -8.94 4.82
C ASP A 10 21.89 -9.76 3.76
N ARG A 11 20.78 -9.25 3.20
CA ARG A 11 19.99 -10.01 2.21
C ARG A 11 20.17 -9.47 0.80
N ASP A 12 20.79 -10.27 -0.08
CA ASP A 12 20.82 -10.08 -1.54
C ASP A 12 19.47 -10.39 -2.22
N VAL A 13 18.39 -10.57 -1.45
CA VAL A 13 17.07 -10.99 -1.92
C VAL A 13 16.03 -9.94 -1.55
N LEU A 14 15.40 -9.35 -2.56
CA LEU A 14 14.25 -8.46 -2.43
C LEU A 14 12.94 -9.24 -2.66
N ARG A 15 12.05 -9.25 -1.68
CA ARG A 15 10.74 -9.90 -1.77
C ARG A 15 9.66 -8.87 -2.06
N ILE A 16 9.03 -8.98 -3.22
CA ILE A 16 7.97 -8.06 -3.66
C ILE A 16 6.61 -8.79 -3.62
N ALA A 17 5.66 -8.22 -2.89
CA ALA A 17 4.26 -8.62 -2.93
C ALA A 17 3.52 -7.80 -3.99
N ILE A 18 2.67 -8.46 -4.78
CA ILE A 18 1.81 -7.81 -5.77
C ILE A 18 0.37 -7.91 -5.29
N ALA A 19 -0.26 -6.78 -5.01
CA ALA A 19 -1.63 -6.70 -4.52
C ALA A 19 -2.62 -6.60 -5.69
N GLN A 20 -3.10 -7.76 -6.16
CA GLN A 20 -4.21 -7.81 -7.13
C GLN A 20 -5.54 -7.84 -6.39
N LEU A 21 -6.14 -6.67 -6.19
CA LEU A 21 -7.36 -6.50 -5.41
C LEU A 21 -8.41 -5.74 -6.23
N ASN A 22 -9.60 -5.57 -5.67
CA ASN A 22 -10.75 -4.94 -6.35
C ASN A 22 -11.14 -3.64 -5.65
N PRO A 23 -10.39 -2.53 -5.84
CA PRO A 23 -10.76 -1.23 -5.31
C PRO A 23 -12.06 -0.74 -5.96
N THR A 24 -12.85 0.02 -5.20
CA THR A 24 -14.13 0.58 -5.66
C THR A 24 -13.95 2.05 -6.00
N VAL A 25 -14.34 2.46 -7.22
CA VAL A 25 -14.23 3.86 -7.66
C VAL A 25 -14.99 4.78 -6.70
N GLY A 26 -14.30 5.78 -6.17
CA GLY A 26 -14.87 6.77 -5.25
C GLY A 26 -14.92 6.36 -3.78
N ASP A 27 -14.66 5.09 -3.43
CA ASP A 27 -14.63 4.63 -2.03
C ASP A 27 -13.22 4.74 -1.43
N VAL A 28 -12.77 5.97 -1.21
CA VAL A 28 -11.41 6.27 -0.74
C VAL A 28 -11.12 5.56 0.60
N ALA A 29 -12.05 5.65 1.55
CA ALA A 29 -11.89 5.04 2.87
C ALA A 29 -11.85 3.50 2.79
N GLY A 30 -12.70 2.88 1.97
CA GLY A 30 -12.70 1.43 1.75
C GLY A 30 -11.43 0.96 1.05
N ASN A 31 -10.97 1.69 0.03
CA ASN A 31 -9.73 1.39 -0.68
C ASN A 31 -8.50 1.53 0.22
N LEU A 32 -8.46 2.54 1.10
CA LEU A 32 -7.41 2.68 2.12
C LEU A 32 -7.41 1.50 3.09
N ALA A 33 -8.58 1.07 3.57
CA ALA A 33 -8.68 -0.11 4.43
C ALA A 33 -8.21 -1.39 3.72
N LEU A 34 -8.55 -1.54 2.44
CA LEU A 34 -8.10 -2.64 1.59
C LEU A 34 -6.57 -2.63 1.43
N ALA A 35 -5.96 -1.47 1.20
CA ALA A 35 -4.52 -1.30 1.12
C ALA A 35 -3.80 -1.65 2.43
N ARG A 36 -4.33 -1.21 3.58
CA ARG A 36 -3.80 -1.54 4.91
C ARG A 36 -3.81 -3.04 5.17
N ASN A 37 -4.93 -3.72 4.87
CA ASN A 37 -5.03 -5.16 5.03
C ASN A 37 -4.01 -5.89 4.15
N ALA A 38 -3.89 -5.50 2.88
CA ALA A 38 -2.92 -6.09 1.96
C ALA A 38 -1.47 -5.88 2.42
N ARG A 39 -1.14 -4.69 2.94
CA ARG A 39 0.18 -4.40 3.51
C ARG A 39 0.48 -5.28 4.73
N ALA A 40 -0.50 -5.46 5.62
CA ALA A 40 -0.37 -6.35 6.77
C ALA A 40 -0.14 -7.81 6.33
N ASP A 41 -0.83 -8.26 5.29
CA ASP A 41 -0.66 -9.60 4.70
C ASP A 41 0.75 -9.77 4.11
N ALA A 42 1.22 -8.78 3.35
CA ALA A 42 2.59 -8.77 2.81
C ALA A 42 3.66 -8.77 3.91
N ALA A 43 3.43 -8.07 5.02
CA ALA A 43 4.31 -8.12 6.18
C ALA A 43 4.38 -9.54 6.78
N ARG A 44 3.23 -10.24 6.92
CA ARG A 44 3.19 -11.64 7.37
C ARG A 44 3.91 -12.59 6.42
N MET A 45 3.94 -12.27 5.12
CA MET A 45 4.70 -13.00 4.08
C MET A 45 6.19 -12.60 4.01
N GLN A 46 6.65 -11.73 4.91
CA GLN A 46 8.01 -11.18 4.94
C GLN A 46 8.40 -10.50 3.63
N ALA A 47 7.47 -9.77 3.01
CA ALA A 47 7.79 -8.89 1.88
C ALA A 47 8.60 -7.67 2.35
N ASP A 48 9.44 -7.16 1.46
CA ASP A 48 10.18 -5.91 1.64
C ASP A 48 9.45 -4.73 0.96
N LEU A 49 8.68 -5.02 -0.10
CA LEU A 49 7.88 -4.06 -0.87
C LEU A 49 6.51 -4.68 -1.21
N ILE A 50 5.44 -3.90 -1.13
CA ILE A 50 4.14 -4.23 -1.73
C ILE A 50 3.81 -3.22 -2.82
N VAL A 51 3.31 -3.72 -3.96
CA VAL A 51 2.91 -2.91 -5.12
C VAL A 51 1.42 -3.10 -5.39
N PHE A 52 0.72 -1.98 -5.53
CA PHE A 52 -0.71 -1.91 -5.88
C PHE A 52 -0.91 -1.50 -7.35
N THR A 53 -2.14 -1.63 -7.85
CA THR A 53 -2.49 -1.19 -9.20
C THR A 53 -2.50 0.34 -9.34
N GLU A 54 -2.58 0.82 -10.58
CA GLU A 54 -2.78 2.23 -10.90
C GLU A 54 -4.07 2.76 -10.24
N LEU A 55 -4.02 4.01 -9.76
CA LEU A 55 -5.15 4.71 -9.13
C LEU A 55 -5.89 3.86 -8.07
N PHE A 56 -5.16 3.12 -7.24
CA PHE A 56 -5.76 2.21 -6.26
C PHE A 56 -6.65 2.93 -5.24
N ILE A 57 -6.22 4.09 -4.73
CA ILE A 57 -6.95 4.83 -3.70
C ILE A 57 -8.25 5.42 -4.26
N SER A 58 -8.20 6.06 -5.43
CA SER A 58 -9.40 6.60 -6.08
C SER A 58 -10.27 5.54 -6.77
N GLY A 59 -9.67 4.41 -7.16
CA GLY A 59 -10.22 3.42 -8.08
C GLY A 59 -10.05 3.82 -9.55
N TYR A 60 -10.02 2.82 -10.44
CA TYR A 60 -9.83 3.03 -11.88
C TYR A 60 -11.04 2.57 -12.71
N PRO A 61 -11.52 3.36 -13.69
CA PRO A 61 -11.17 4.76 -13.95
C PRO A 61 -11.97 5.72 -13.05
N PRO A 62 -11.38 6.85 -12.58
CA PRO A 62 -12.09 7.83 -11.74
C PRO A 62 -12.98 8.80 -12.53
N GLU A 63 -12.83 8.87 -13.86
CA GLU A 63 -13.56 9.78 -14.75
C GLU A 63 -13.63 11.22 -14.19
N ASP A 64 -14.81 11.85 -14.18
CA ASP A 64 -15.00 13.24 -13.73
C ASP A 64 -14.74 13.47 -12.23
N LEU A 65 -14.54 12.42 -11.42
CA LEU A 65 -14.20 12.60 -10.01
C LEU A 65 -12.89 13.36 -9.83
N VAL A 66 -11.93 13.21 -10.75
CA VAL A 66 -10.65 13.94 -10.71
C VAL A 66 -10.81 15.46 -10.88
N LEU A 67 -11.97 15.90 -11.40
CA LEU A 67 -12.30 17.32 -11.54
C LEU A 67 -12.89 17.92 -10.25
N LYS A 68 -13.14 17.10 -9.22
CA LYS A 68 -13.68 17.54 -7.92
C LYS A 68 -12.52 17.75 -6.93
N PRO A 69 -12.18 19.00 -6.55
CA PRO A 69 -11.04 19.26 -5.67
C PRO A 69 -11.10 18.52 -4.33
N ALA A 70 -12.29 18.43 -3.72
CA ALA A 70 -12.49 17.72 -2.47
C ALA A 70 -12.18 16.21 -2.57
N PHE A 71 -12.46 15.58 -3.73
CA PHE A 71 -12.14 14.17 -3.95
C PHE A 71 -10.63 13.95 -4.08
N VAL A 72 -9.94 14.85 -4.79
CA VAL A 72 -8.48 14.81 -4.92
C VAL A 72 -7.82 15.01 -3.56
N GLU A 73 -8.32 15.96 -2.77
CA GLU A 73 -7.84 16.21 -1.40
C GLU A 73 -8.04 14.98 -0.50
N GLU A 74 -9.23 14.36 -0.52
CA GLU A 74 -9.51 13.13 0.22
C GLU A 74 -8.57 11.97 -0.17
N CYS A 75 -8.29 11.80 -1.46
CA CYS A 75 -7.33 10.79 -1.94
C CYS A 75 -5.90 11.08 -1.42
N MET A 76 -5.46 12.33 -1.47
CA MET A 76 -4.13 12.74 -0.97
C MET A 76 -4.02 12.53 0.55
N GLU A 77 -5.04 12.91 1.32
CA GLU A 77 -5.08 12.66 2.76
C GLU A 77 -5.01 11.16 3.09
N ALA A 78 -5.68 10.31 2.29
CA ALA A 78 -5.61 8.87 2.46
C ALA A 78 -4.20 8.30 2.20
N VAL A 79 -3.49 8.81 1.18
CA VAL A 79 -2.10 8.42 0.91
C VAL A 79 -1.16 8.87 2.03
N GLU A 80 -1.31 10.10 2.53
CA GLU A 80 -0.51 10.60 3.65
C GLU A 80 -0.76 9.80 4.94
N ALA A 81 -2.02 9.42 5.19
CA ALA A 81 -2.36 8.53 6.30
C ALA A 81 -1.72 7.14 6.14
N LEU A 82 -1.73 6.57 4.93
CA LEU A 82 -1.05 5.30 4.66
C LEU A 82 0.47 5.42 4.80
N ALA A 83 1.05 6.55 4.39
CA ALA A 83 2.48 6.82 4.55
C ALA A 83 2.88 6.84 6.03
N ALA A 84 2.08 7.48 6.89
CA ALA A 84 2.31 7.48 8.34
C ALA A 84 2.29 6.06 8.94
N ASP A 85 1.42 5.17 8.44
CA ASP A 85 1.35 3.76 8.88
C ASP A 85 2.64 2.98 8.56
N THR A 86 3.49 3.46 7.65
CA THR A 86 4.73 2.76 7.25
C THR A 86 5.89 2.90 8.23
N ALA A 87 5.77 3.74 9.26
CA ALA A 87 6.80 3.95 10.28
C ALA A 87 7.05 2.73 11.20
N ASP A 88 6.25 1.66 11.06
CA ASP A 88 6.31 0.42 11.84
C ASP A 88 7.42 -0.56 11.40
N GLY A 89 8.18 -0.25 10.34
CA GLY A 89 9.25 -1.10 9.82
C GLY A 89 8.80 -2.32 9.00
N GLY A 90 7.51 -2.36 8.61
CA GLY A 90 6.94 -3.30 7.65
C GLY A 90 7.41 -3.08 6.20
N PRO A 91 6.75 -3.70 5.21
CA PRO A 91 7.11 -3.51 3.81
C PRO A 91 6.91 -2.05 3.38
N GLY A 92 7.79 -1.57 2.50
CA GLY A 92 7.57 -0.35 1.74
C GLY A 92 6.35 -0.49 0.83
N VAL A 93 5.78 0.63 0.40
CA VAL A 93 4.53 0.65 -0.37
C VAL A 93 4.73 1.44 -1.67
N LEU A 94 4.31 0.86 -2.79
CA LEU A 94 4.10 1.55 -4.06
C LEU A 94 2.61 1.49 -4.41
N ILE A 95 1.95 2.65 -4.44
CA ILE A 95 0.50 2.74 -4.63
C ILE A 95 0.15 3.91 -5.54
N GLY A 96 -0.84 3.72 -6.41
CA GLY A 96 -1.45 4.80 -7.19
C GLY A 96 -2.61 5.45 -6.44
N SER A 97 -2.82 6.74 -6.65
CA SER A 97 -3.91 7.52 -6.06
C SER A 97 -4.61 8.36 -7.09
#